data_AF-A0A7Y7ABE3-F1
#
_entry.id   AF-A0A7Y7ABE3-F1
#
_cell.length_a   1.000
_cell.length_b   1.000
_cell.length_c   1.000
_cell.angle_alpha   90.00
_cell.angle_beta   90.00
_cell.angle_gamma   90.00
#
_symmetry.space_group_name_H-M   'P 1'
#
loop_
_entity.id
_entity.type
_entity.pdbx_description
1 polymer ?
#
loop_
_entity_poly.entity_id
_entity_poly.type
_entity_poly.pdbx_seq_one_letter_code
_entity_poly.pdbx_strand_id
1 'polypeptide(L)'
;MKQLSIIILLLTFFLSFNSWSQQGRLKVYVEAYTWDDPSCYQLAVLQNNDTVYAQILNTWEDYENSILIDSLPVGQYFVSLNQCEAPSEELLQSATLMVEIRENEIASISVGMNQYTEYTSIDKETHQEIVDFRNEFQTEYSYFDFRWNPDGNNPKFNFGLAGSGYSWFSFSKHFGFLLGGGFGWNFAQLQIDEETVANYPDKVKANYYNYFYGKIDMKFRLSMLNQQSDELQNGNVFLDIGAAYHLPLYFKRVTRFDIHDKLVNSYIHRWTDVQLYANFGITHFQVFAAYRPFDFIGKGLPQFPKYNVGVKFNFHER
;
A
#
# COMPACT_ATOMS: atom_id res chain seq x y z
N MET A 1 35.37 -62.11 48.67
CA MET A 1 34.28 -62.16 47.67
C MET A 1 33.08 -61.27 48.01
N LYS A 2 32.55 -61.23 49.24
CA LYS A 2 31.36 -60.40 49.58
C LYS A 2 31.51 -58.88 49.37
N GLN A 3 32.68 -58.29 49.62
CA GLN A 3 32.90 -56.85 49.43
C GLN A 3 32.93 -56.43 47.95
N LEU A 4 33.44 -57.28 47.06
CA LEU A 4 33.50 -56.98 45.62
C LEU A 4 32.09 -56.92 45.01
N SER A 5 31.18 -57.80 45.46
CA SER A 5 29.78 -57.81 45.02
C SER A 5 29.01 -56.55 45.44
N ILE A 6 29.28 -56.02 46.64
CA ILE A 6 28.64 -54.78 47.13
C ILE A 6 29.14 -53.57 46.34
N ILE A 7 30.44 -53.51 46.03
CA ILE A 7 31.02 -52.43 45.23
C ILE A 7 30.45 -52.45 43.81
N ILE A 8 30.35 -53.62 43.17
CA ILE A 8 29.78 -53.75 41.83
C ILE A 8 28.30 -53.34 41.82
N LEU A 9 27.52 -53.76 42.82
CA LEU A 9 26.11 -53.38 42.95
C LEU A 9 25.93 -51.87 43.15
N LEU A 10 26.77 -51.25 43.98
CA LEU A 10 26.76 -49.80 44.17
C LEU A 10 27.19 -49.07 42.90
N LEU A 11 28.17 -49.59 42.16
CA LEU A 11 28.63 -49.00 40.90
C LEU A 11 27.55 -49.09 39.81
N THR A 12 26.84 -50.23 39.69
CA THR A 12 25.74 -50.35 38.74
C THR A 12 24.56 -49.46 39.12
N PHE A 13 24.24 -49.33 40.41
CA PHE A 13 23.26 -48.35 40.89
C PHE A 13 23.71 -46.91 40.54
N PHE A 14 24.96 -46.53 40.85
CA PHE A 14 25.46 -45.18 40.56
C PHE A 14 25.53 -44.87 39.07
N LEU A 15 25.85 -45.86 38.23
CA LEU A 15 25.88 -45.73 36.78
C LEU A 15 24.46 -45.61 36.19
N SER A 16 23.48 -46.36 36.72
CA SER A 16 22.09 -46.24 36.27
C SER A 16 21.45 -44.89 36.66
N PHE A 17 21.81 -44.32 37.82
CA PHE A 17 21.37 -42.97 38.21
C PHE A 17 22.02 -41.87 37.36
N ASN A 18 23.30 -41.99 37.00
CA ASN A 18 23.96 -41.00 36.14
C ASN A 18 23.40 -41.00 34.71
N SER A 19 23.05 -42.16 34.15
CA SER A 19 22.41 -42.24 32.82
C SER A 19 21.01 -41.64 32.75
N TRP A 20 20.36 -41.38 33.88
CA TRP A 20 19.06 -40.72 33.95
C TRP A 20 19.14 -39.21 34.22
N SER A 21 20.34 -38.67 34.49
CA SER A 21 20.49 -37.28 34.94
C SER A 21 20.78 -36.25 33.82
N GLN A 22 20.97 -36.68 32.57
CA GLN A 22 21.13 -35.76 31.44
C GLN A 22 20.15 -36.12 30.33
N GLN A 23 18.97 -35.51 30.41
CA GLN A 23 17.97 -35.51 29.35
C GLN A 23 17.82 -34.06 28.85
N GLY A 24 17.58 -33.91 27.55
CA GLY A 24 17.74 -32.66 26.79
C GLY A 24 17.08 -31.43 27.40
N ARG A 25 17.51 -30.25 26.97
CA ARG A 25 17.07 -28.97 27.55
C ARG A 25 16.27 -28.18 26.54
N LEU A 26 15.27 -27.45 27.03
CA LEU A 26 14.47 -26.53 26.23
C LEU A 26 14.61 -25.12 26.80
N LYS A 27 15.01 -24.19 25.96
CA LYS A 27 15.05 -22.76 26.25
C LYS A 27 13.93 -22.06 25.49
N VAL A 28 12.97 -21.50 26.22
CA VAL A 28 11.82 -20.80 25.65
C VAL A 28 12.02 -19.29 25.81
N TYR A 29 11.97 -18.57 24.70
CA TYR A 29 11.85 -17.12 24.67
C TYR A 29 10.37 -16.78 24.48
N VAL A 30 9.84 -15.93 25.35
CA VAL A 30 8.44 -15.50 25.29
C VAL A 30 8.42 -14.08 24.74
N GLU A 31 7.84 -13.91 23.55
CA GLU A 31 7.68 -12.62 22.89
C GLU A 31 6.23 -12.14 23.06
N ALA A 32 5.95 -11.52 24.21
CA ALA A 32 4.67 -10.85 24.46
C ALA A 32 4.86 -9.34 24.26
N TYR A 33 4.34 -8.81 23.15
CA TYR A 33 4.28 -7.37 22.89
C TYR A 33 2.82 -6.98 22.70
N THR A 34 2.08 -6.77 23.78
CA THR A 34 0.74 -6.17 23.71
C THR A 34 0.71 -4.87 24.49
N TRP A 35 0.00 -3.88 23.95
CA TRP A 35 -0.15 -2.56 24.57
C TRP A 35 -1.12 -2.61 25.77
N ASP A 36 -1.98 -3.63 25.78
CA ASP A 36 -2.78 -4.09 26.90
C ASP A 36 -2.17 -5.41 27.39
N ASP A 37 -1.23 -5.33 28.32
CA ASP A 37 -0.60 -6.50 28.93
C ASP A 37 -1.65 -7.24 29.78
N PRO A 38 -1.99 -8.50 29.48
CA PRO A 38 -2.83 -9.29 30.38
C PRO A 38 -2.13 -9.49 31.74
N SER A 39 -2.89 -9.86 32.78
CA SER A 39 -2.35 -10.04 34.13
C SER A 39 -1.40 -11.24 34.25
N CYS A 40 -1.59 -12.29 33.44
CA CYS A 40 -0.66 -13.41 33.32
C CYS A 40 -0.81 -14.23 32.03
N TYR A 41 0.26 -14.97 31.70
CA TYR A 41 0.29 -16.01 30.69
C TYR A 41 0.52 -17.39 31.32
N GLN A 42 -0.02 -18.44 30.71
CA GLN A 42 0.23 -19.82 31.05
C GLN A 42 1.05 -20.48 29.94
N LEU A 43 2.30 -20.81 30.24
CA LEU A 43 3.17 -21.63 29.41
C LEU A 43 2.95 -23.10 29.78
N ALA A 44 2.69 -23.95 28.78
CA ALA A 44 2.60 -25.39 28.94
C ALA A 44 3.46 -26.10 27.89
N VAL A 45 4.22 -27.11 28.30
CA VAL A 45 4.92 -28.03 27.41
C VAL A 45 4.22 -29.38 27.49
N LEU A 46 3.82 -29.89 26.34
CA LEU A 46 3.00 -31.09 26.19
C LEU A 46 3.79 -32.15 25.41
N GLN A 47 3.76 -33.39 25.89
CA GLN A 47 4.28 -34.56 25.17
C GLN A 47 3.14 -35.57 25.04
N ASN A 48 2.78 -35.97 23.81
CA ASN A 48 1.66 -36.90 23.57
C ASN A 48 0.34 -36.49 24.26
N ASN A 49 0.03 -35.19 24.29
CA ASN A 49 -1.10 -34.57 25.01
C ASN A 49 -1.01 -34.56 26.55
N ASP A 50 0.05 -35.10 27.16
CA ASP A 50 0.29 -34.98 28.59
C ASP A 50 1.12 -33.74 28.89
N THR A 51 0.75 -32.99 29.93
CA THR A 51 1.50 -31.80 30.35
C THR A 51 2.73 -32.22 31.13
N VAL A 52 3.92 -31.98 30.57
CA VAL A 52 5.21 -32.31 31.19
C VAL A 52 5.82 -31.12 31.94
N TYR A 53 5.42 -29.91 31.56
CA TYR A 53 5.80 -28.67 32.22
C TYR A 53 4.66 -27.67 32.12
N ALA A 54 4.40 -26.93 33.19
CA ALA A 54 3.48 -25.80 33.16
C ALA A 54 3.95 -24.71 34.12
N GLN A 55 3.86 -23.46 33.70
CA GLN A 55 4.20 -22.30 34.49
C GLN A 55 3.27 -21.14 34.17
N ILE A 56 2.91 -20.37 35.21
CA ILE A 56 2.23 -19.09 35.06
C ILE A 56 3.30 -17.99 35.10
N LEU A 57 3.26 -17.08 34.13
CA LEU A 57 4.17 -15.97 33.92
C LEU A 57 3.43 -14.67 34.23
N ASN A 58 3.94 -13.87 35.17
CA ASN A 58 3.32 -12.60 35.57
C ASN A 58 4.08 -11.42 34.94
N THR A 59 3.33 -10.43 34.47
CA THR A 59 3.66 -9.69 33.24
C THR A 59 4.65 -8.53 33.35
N TRP A 60 5.61 -8.50 34.27
CA TRP A 60 6.64 -7.43 34.24
C TRP A 60 8.07 -7.87 34.60
N GLU A 61 8.25 -8.98 35.34
CA GLU A 61 9.59 -9.44 35.75
C GLU A 61 10.09 -10.68 34.97
N ASP A 62 9.17 -11.42 34.34
CA ASP A 62 9.48 -12.68 33.65
C ASP A 62 9.77 -12.50 32.14
N TYR A 63 9.43 -11.35 31.54
CA TYR A 63 9.53 -11.15 30.08
C TYR A 63 10.94 -10.96 29.53
N GLU A 64 11.87 -10.48 30.35
CA GLU A 64 13.28 -10.35 29.93
C GLU A 64 14.06 -11.67 30.04
N ASN A 65 13.45 -12.72 30.60
CA ASN A 65 14.15 -13.94 30.96
C ASN A 65 13.64 -15.14 30.18
N SER A 66 14.52 -15.67 29.33
CA SER A 66 14.31 -16.99 28.74
C SER A 66 14.09 -18.04 29.83
N ILE A 67 13.07 -18.87 29.68
CA ILE A 67 12.77 -19.96 30.62
C ILE A 67 13.58 -21.17 30.18
N LEU A 68 14.44 -21.69 31.07
CA LEU A 68 15.19 -22.91 30.84
C LEU A 68 14.48 -24.08 31.54
N ILE A 69 14.07 -25.07 30.77
CA ILE A 69 13.48 -26.32 31.24
C ILE A 69 14.52 -27.42 31.05
N ASP A 70 15.02 -27.95 32.16
CA ASP A 70 15.99 -29.03 32.17
C ASP A 70 15.31 -30.40 32.29
N SER A 71 16.04 -31.46 31.91
CA SER A 71 15.65 -32.86 32.13
C SER A 71 14.39 -33.31 31.36
N LEU A 72 14.21 -32.82 30.13
CA LEU A 72 13.15 -33.30 29.25
C LEU A 72 13.64 -34.53 28.46
N PRO A 73 12.87 -35.64 28.43
CA PRO A 73 13.18 -36.78 27.57
C PRO A 73 13.37 -36.37 26.11
N VAL A 74 14.21 -37.10 25.37
CA VAL A 74 14.36 -36.89 23.92
C VAL A 74 13.03 -37.18 23.23
N GLY A 75 12.59 -36.28 22.35
CA GLY A 75 11.31 -36.42 21.65
C GLY A 75 10.70 -35.11 21.15
N GLN A 76 9.51 -35.22 20.58
CA GLN A 76 8.72 -34.08 20.11
C GLN A 76 7.79 -33.57 21.20
N TYR A 77 7.71 -32.24 21.32
CA TYR A 77 6.87 -31.55 22.28
C TYR A 77 6.08 -30.45 21.59
N PHE A 78 4.91 -30.14 22.15
CA PHE A 78 4.17 -28.92 21.84
C PHE A 78 4.37 -27.93 22.97
N VAL A 79 4.78 -26.71 22.64
CA VAL A 79 4.90 -25.60 23.58
C VAL A 79 3.74 -24.65 23.30
N SER A 80 2.84 -24.54 24.26
CA SER A 80 1.64 -23.73 24.22
C SER A 80 1.78 -22.57 25.18
N LEU A 81 1.50 -21.36 24.71
CA LEU A 81 1.38 -20.16 25.53
C LEU A 81 -0.07 -19.71 25.41
N ASN A 82 -0.75 -19.50 26.54
CA ASN A 82 -2.16 -19.09 26.62
C ASN A 82 -2.32 -17.91 27.59
N GLN A 83 -3.28 -17.04 27.36
CA GLN A 83 -3.64 -16.00 28.34
C GLN A 83 -4.48 -16.60 29.49
N CYS A 84 -4.16 -16.27 30.76
CA CYS A 84 -4.82 -16.85 31.93
C CYS A 84 -6.32 -16.50 32.05
N GLU A 85 -6.69 -15.29 31.66
CA GLU A 85 -8.01 -14.71 31.92
C GLU A 85 -8.50 -13.91 30.70
N ALA A 86 -8.61 -14.55 29.54
CA ALA A 86 -9.33 -13.93 28.43
C ALA A 86 -10.83 -13.88 28.79
N PRO A 87 -11.48 -12.70 28.83
CA PRO A 87 -12.93 -12.62 28.88
C PRO A 87 -13.53 -13.48 27.77
N SER A 88 -14.68 -14.13 27.98
CA SER A 88 -15.30 -15.01 26.97
C SER A 88 -15.61 -14.35 25.62
N GLU A 89 -15.54 -13.02 25.56
CA GLU A 89 -15.76 -12.20 24.36
C GLU A 89 -14.46 -11.74 23.69
N GLU A 90 -13.29 -11.86 24.35
CA GLU A 90 -11.98 -11.61 23.72
C GLU A 90 -11.41 -12.94 23.23
N LEU A 91 -10.92 -12.94 22.00
CA LEU A 91 -10.28 -14.12 21.40
C LEU A 91 -9.16 -14.61 22.34
N LEU A 92 -9.26 -15.86 22.80
CA LEU A 92 -8.17 -16.56 23.48
C LEU A 92 -6.95 -16.54 22.57
N GLN A 93 -6.03 -15.60 22.81
CA GLN A 93 -4.75 -15.61 22.14
C GLN A 93 -3.97 -16.81 22.67
N SER A 94 -3.71 -17.75 21.77
CA SER A 94 -2.92 -18.93 22.05
C SER A 94 -1.90 -19.11 20.94
N ALA A 95 -0.67 -19.41 21.33
CA ALA A 95 0.39 -19.76 20.40
C ALA A 95 0.86 -21.17 20.74
N THR A 96 0.87 -22.07 19.75
CA THR A 96 1.37 -23.43 19.93
C THR A 96 2.42 -23.72 18.87
N LEU A 97 3.64 -24.06 19.32
CA LEU A 97 4.75 -24.45 18.45
C LEU A 97 5.20 -25.87 18.75
N MET A 98 5.62 -26.59 17.72
CA MET A 98 6.23 -27.91 17.86
C MET A 98 7.75 -27.75 17.94
N VAL A 99 8.37 -28.46 18.90
CA VAL A 99 9.83 -28.50 19.08
C VAL A 99 10.30 -29.93 19.24
N GLU A 100 11.43 -30.26 18.61
CA GLU A 100 12.12 -31.54 18.80
C GLU A 100 13.30 -31.34 19.77
N ILE A 101 13.32 -32.08 20.87
CA ILE A 101 14.43 -32.11 21.82
C ILE A 101 15.31 -33.31 21.49
N ARG A 102 16.59 -33.04 21.25
CA ARG A 102 17.61 -34.04 20.93
C ARG A 102 18.54 -34.29 22.12
N GLU A 103 19.16 -35.46 22.11
CA GLU A 103 20.08 -35.87 23.18
C GLU A 103 21.26 -34.91 23.27
N ASN A 104 21.57 -34.44 24.49
CA ASN A 104 22.67 -33.50 24.77
C ASN A 104 22.61 -32.15 24.05
N GLU A 105 21.45 -31.75 23.52
CA GLU A 105 21.24 -30.45 22.88
C GLU A 105 20.30 -29.55 23.68
N ILE A 106 20.40 -28.23 23.44
CA ILE A 106 19.44 -27.24 23.93
C ILE A 106 18.58 -26.81 22.75
N ALA A 107 17.31 -27.23 22.74
CA ALA A 107 16.34 -26.70 21.80
C ALA A 107 15.97 -25.28 22.23
N SER A 108 15.97 -24.33 21.29
CA SER A 108 15.59 -22.93 21.55
C SER A 108 14.42 -22.54 20.67
N ILE A 109 13.35 -22.03 21.26
CA ILE A 109 12.18 -21.56 20.52
C ILE A 109 11.76 -20.17 21.00
N SER A 110 11.24 -19.37 20.09
CA SER A 110 10.53 -18.14 20.42
C SER A 110 9.05 -18.34 20.18
N VAL A 111 8.23 -18.11 21.21
CA VAL A 111 6.77 -18.23 21.15
C VAL A 111 6.19 -16.84 21.42
N GLY A 112 5.44 -16.31 20.45
CA GLY A 112 4.80 -15.00 20.55
C GLY A 112 3.30 -15.06 20.30
N MET A 113 2.56 -14.15 20.94
CA MET A 113 1.09 -14.04 20.89
C MET A 113 0.54 -13.30 19.67
N ASN A 114 1.42 -12.70 18.86
CA ASN A 114 1.04 -11.93 17.68
C ASN A 114 0.59 -12.83 16.53
N GLN A 115 -0.56 -13.48 16.69
CA GLN A 115 -1.33 -14.01 15.58
C GLN A 115 -2.43 -13.01 15.23
N TYR A 116 -2.15 -12.17 14.24
CA TYR A 116 -3.19 -11.37 13.61
C TYR A 116 -4.09 -12.31 12.81
N THR A 117 -5.33 -12.47 13.27
CA THR A 117 -6.37 -13.12 12.47
C THR A 117 -7.06 -12.03 11.68
N GLU A 118 -6.77 -11.96 10.38
CA GLU A 118 -7.48 -11.07 9.46
C GLU A 118 -8.77 -11.75 8.99
N TYR A 119 -9.90 -11.11 9.23
CA TYR A 119 -11.20 -11.59 8.78
C TYR A 119 -11.56 -10.91 7.47
N THR A 120 -11.50 -11.66 6.36
CA THR A 120 -11.93 -11.12 5.07
C THR A 120 -13.39 -11.41 4.78
N SER A 121 -14.07 -10.44 4.20
CA SER A 121 -15.46 -10.60 3.78
C SER A 121 -15.54 -11.53 2.57
N ILE A 122 -16.52 -12.45 2.59
CA ILE A 122 -16.78 -13.40 1.50
C ILE A 122 -18.17 -13.13 0.92
N ASP A 123 -18.26 -13.08 -0.41
CA ASP A 123 -19.53 -12.99 -1.12
C ASP A 123 -20.34 -14.29 -0.93
N LYS A 124 -21.57 -14.18 -0.44
CA LYS A 124 -22.42 -15.34 -0.10
C LYS A 124 -22.81 -16.20 -1.29
N GLU A 125 -22.86 -15.63 -2.49
CA GLU A 125 -23.28 -16.34 -3.70
C GLU A 125 -22.08 -16.99 -4.38
N THR A 126 -20.99 -16.25 -4.56
CA THR A 126 -19.81 -16.74 -5.28
C THR A 126 -18.80 -17.45 -4.39
N HIS A 127 -18.90 -17.29 -3.07
CA HIS A 127 -17.92 -17.80 -2.09
C HIS A 127 -16.49 -17.30 -2.34
N GLN A 128 -16.36 -16.13 -2.98
CA GLN A 128 -15.09 -15.48 -3.26
C GLN A 128 -14.86 -14.32 -2.29
N GLU A 129 -13.59 -14.03 -2.04
CA GLU A 129 -13.15 -12.87 -1.26
C GLU A 129 -13.64 -11.57 -1.89
N ILE A 130 -14.13 -10.66 -1.05
CA ILE A 130 -14.52 -9.31 -1.43
C ILE A 130 -13.33 -8.41 -1.20
N VAL A 131 -12.79 -7.87 -2.29
CA VAL A 131 -11.74 -6.85 -2.22
C VAL A 131 -12.37 -5.47 -2.34
N ASP A 132 -12.31 -4.70 -1.27
CA ASP A 132 -12.89 -3.36 -1.21
C ASP A 132 -11.87 -2.24 -1.35
N PHE A 133 -10.57 -2.57 -1.38
CA PHE A 133 -9.48 -1.61 -1.47
C PHE A 133 -8.36 -2.10 -2.40
N ARG A 134 -7.84 -1.20 -3.26
CA ARG A 134 -6.69 -1.46 -4.15
C ARG A 134 -5.97 -0.16 -4.47
N ASN A 135 -4.73 -0.29 -4.93
CA ASN A 135 -3.99 0.82 -5.52
C ASN A 135 -3.90 0.68 -7.05
N GLU A 136 -4.08 1.79 -7.75
CA GLU A 136 -3.94 1.88 -9.20
C GLU A 136 -2.94 2.98 -9.57
N PHE A 137 -2.09 2.72 -10.54
CA PHE A 137 -1.24 3.73 -11.16
C PHE A 137 -1.72 4.00 -12.58
N GLN A 138 -1.72 5.27 -12.97
CA GLN A 138 -2.16 5.69 -14.30
C GLN A 138 -1.13 6.63 -14.91
N THR A 139 -0.89 6.46 -16.21
CA THR A 139 -0.15 7.43 -17.02
C THR A 139 -1.09 8.02 -18.06
N GLU A 140 -1.00 9.33 -18.28
CA GLU A 140 -1.90 10.11 -19.12
C GLU A 140 -1.10 10.81 -20.21
N TYR A 141 -1.62 10.76 -21.44
CA TYR A 141 -1.13 11.48 -22.59
C TYR A 141 -2.28 12.30 -23.16
N SER A 142 -2.12 13.61 -23.20
CA SER A 142 -3.17 14.54 -23.60
C SER A 142 -2.78 15.36 -24.81
N TYR A 143 -3.76 15.67 -25.65
CA TYR A 143 -3.60 16.47 -26.85
C TYR A 143 -4.84 17.34 -27.11
N PHE A 144 -4.59 18.58 -27.51
CA PHE A 144 -5.64 19.47 -27.97
C PHE A 144 -5.22 20.22 -29.24
N ASP A 145 -6.17 20.35 -30.16
CA ASP A 145 -6.06 21.10 -31.41
C ASP A 145 -6.88 22.40 -31.34
N PHE A 146 -6.29 23.53 -31.72
CA PHE A 146 -6.94 24.85 -31.66
C PHE A 146 -8.29 24.93 -32.36
N ARG A 147 -8.53 24.09 -33.39
CA ARG A 147 -9.79 24.05 -34.13
C ARG A 147 -10.98 23.64 -33.27
N TRP A 148 -10.75 23.15 -32.05
CA TRP A 148 -11.77 22.74 -31.11
C TRP A 148 -12.02 23.77 -30.00
N ASN A 149 -11.36 24.94 -30.05
CA ASN A 149 -11.48 25.93 -28.99
C ASN A 149 -12.68 26.86 -29.23
N PRO A 150 -13.70 26.85 -28.35
CA PRO A 150 -14.84 27.76 -28.50
C PRO A 150 -14.47 29.24 -28.27
N ASP A 151 -13.41 29.52 -27.50
CA ASP A 151 -13.05 30.87 -27.05
C ASP A 151 -12.02 31.57 -27.98
N GLY A 152 -11.69 30.97 -29.14
CA GLY A 152 -10.80 31.55 -30.16
C GLY A 152 -9.55 30.72 -30.47
N ASN A 153 -8.60 31.29 -31.22
CA ASN A 153 -7.53 30.52 -31.89
C ASN A 153 -6.32 30.13 -31.01
N ASN A 154 -6.31 30.42 -29.72
CA ASN A 154 -5.17 30.19 -28.81
C ASN A 154 -5.46 29.15 -27.72
N PRO A 155 -4.55 28.22 -27.40
CA PRO A 155 -3.26 27.94 -28.06
C PRO A 155 -3.43 27.21 -29.40
N LYS A 156 -2.38 27.22 -30.25
CA LYS A 156 -2.31 26.49 -31.53
C LYS A 156 -2.43 24.98 -31.35
N PHE A 157 -1.73 24.44 -30.35
CA PHE A 157 -1.96 23.08 -29.88
C PHE A 157 -1.44 22.98 -28.45
N ASN A 158 -1.87 21.94 -27.75
CA ASN A 158 -1.35 21.58 -26.45
C ASN A 158 -1.06 20.08 -26.41
N PHE A 159 0.03 19.74 -25.73
CA PHE A 159 0.42 18.38 -25.40
C PHE A 159 0.66 18.30 -23.89
N GLY A 160 0.25 17.19 -23.29
CA GLY A 160 0.44 16.96 -21.87
C GLY A 160 0.79 15.51 -21.54
N LEU A 161 1.53 15.36 -20.45
CA LEU A 161 1.92 14.09 -19.85
C LEU A 161 1.63 14.15 -18.37
N ALA A 162 1.02 13.11 -17.80
CA ALA A 162 0.85 13.02 -16.35
C ALA A 162 1.00 11.58 -15.85
N GLY A 163 1.37 11.45 -14.58
CA GLY A 163 1.34 10.20 -13.83
C GLY A 163 0.53 10.40 -12.56
N SER A 164 -0.25 9.41 -12.14
CA SER A 164 -1.08 9.48 -10.93
C SER A 164 -1.21 8.13 -10.26
N GLY A 165 -1.20 8.12 -8.93
CA GLY A 165 -1.56 6.98 -8.10
C GLY A 165 -2.94 7.21 -7.48
N TYR A 166 -3.73 6.15 -7.36
CA TYR A 166 -5.07 6.19 -6.78
C TYR A 166 -5.24 5.06 -5.78
N SER A 167 -5.92 5.38 -4.69
CA SER A 167 -6.58 4.39 -3.85
C SER A 167 -8.01 4.23 -4.36
N TRP A 168 -8.33 3.01 -4.78
CA TRP A 168 -9.66 2.58 -5.21
C TRP A 168 -10.39 1.97 -4.02
N PHE A 169 -11.65 2.36 -3.87
CA PHE A 169 -12.58 1.89 -2.85
C PHE A 169 -13.84 1.38 -3.54
N SER A 170 -14.25 0.15 -3.24
CA SER A 170 -15.49 -0.42 -3.76
C SER A 170 -16.64 -0.24 -2.79
N PHE A 171 -17.81 0.16 -3.30
CA PHE A 171 -19.05 0.15 -2.51
C PHE A 171 -19.98 -0.98 -2.94
N SER A 172 -19.82 -1.46 -4.17
CA SER A 172 -20.59 -2.55 -4.75
C SER A 172 -19.83 -3.19 -5.90
N LYS A 173 -20.31 -4.33 -6.37
CA LYS A 173 -19.76 -5.08 -7.51
C LYS A 173 -19.53 -4.22 -8.77
N HIS A 174 -20.28 -3.14 -8.98
CA HIS A 174 -20.22 -2.34 -10.22
C HIS A 174 -19.99 -0.85 -10.00
N PHE A 175 -19.87 -0.39 -8.75
CA PHE A 175 -19.70 1.01 -8.41
C PHE A 175 -18.66 1.22 -7.32
N GLY A 176 -17.68 2.08 -7.62
CA GLY A 176 -16.56 2.40 -6.74
C GLY A 176 -16.14 3.86 -6.84
N PHE A 177 -15.21 4.24 -5.98
CA PHE A 177 -14.64 5.58 -5.90
C PHE A 177 -13.13 5.48 -5.85
N LEU A 178 -12.45 6.39 -6.56
CA LEU A 178 -11.00 6.48 -6.57
C LEU A 178 -10.60 7.87 -6.11
N LEU A 179 -9.72 7.92 -5.12
CA LEU A 179 -9.07 9.13 -4.65
C LEU A 179 -7.57 9.00 -4.87
N GLY A 180 -6.97 10.00 -5.47
CA GLY A 180 -5.57 9.93 -5.84
C GLY A 180 -4.93 11.27 -6.07
N GLY A 181 -3.70 11.19 -6.54
CA GLY A 181 -2.91 12.36 -6.87
C GLY A 181 -1.69 11.99 -7.69
N GLY A 182 -0.99 13.01 -8.16
CA GLY A 182 0.16 12.81 -9.02
C GLY A 182 0.77 14.10 -9.53
N PHE A 183 1.45 14.00 -10.66
CA PHE A 183 2.12 15.14 -11.28
C PHE A 183 1.93 15.10 -12.78
N GLY A 184 1.92 16.27 -13.39
CA GLY A 184 1.87 16.37 -14.83
C GLY A 184 2.61 17.58 -15.36
N TRP A 185 2.84 17.53 -16.67
CA TRP A 185 3.50 18.55 -17.44
C TRP A 185 2.71 18.81 -18.71
N ASN A 186 2.55 20.10 -19.03
CA ASN A 186 1.83 20.58 -20.19
C ASN A 186 2.70 21.58 -20.97
N PHE A 187 2.73 21.41 -22.28
CA PHE A 187 3.29 22.35 -23.23
C PHE A 187 2.19 22.86 -24.16
N ALA A 188 2.08 24.17 -24.32
CA ALA A 188 1.13 24.75 -25.25
C ALA A 188 1.81 25.80 -26.13
N GLN A 189 1.79 25.59 -27.44
CA GLN A 189 2.29 26.58 -28.39
C GLN A 189 1.19 27.62 -28.63
N LEU A 190 1.51 28.89 -28.41
CA LEU A 190 0.60 30.01 -28.64
C LEU A 190 0.70 30.47 -30.09
N GLN A 191 -0.43 30.88 -30.67
CA GLN A 191 -0.42 31.64 -31.90
C GLN A 191 0.20 33.02 -31.64
N ILE A 192 0.89 33.50 -32.64
CA ILE A 192 1.52 34.82 -32.64
C ILE A 192 0.51 35.75 -33.30
N ASP A 193 -0.14 36.57 -32.48
CA ASP A 193 -1.15 37.54 -32.94
C ASP A 193 -0.47 38.89 -33.21
N GLU A 194 -0.82 39.54 -34.32
CA GLU A 194 -0.24 40.81 -34.77
C GLU A 194 -0.42 41.91 -33.73
N GLU A 195 -1.55 41.94 -33.02
CA GLU A 195 -1.80 42.91 -31.93
C GLU A 195 -0.88 42.68 -30.71
N THR A 196 -0.53 41.43 -30.44
CA THR A 196 0.41 41.10 -29.34
C THR A 196 1.86 41.39 -29.74
N VAL A 197 2.18 41.26 -31.03
CA VAL A 197 3.51 41.56 -31.60
C VAL A 197 3.74 43.06 -31.77
N ALA A 198 2.70 43.86 -32.02
CA ALA A 198 2.81 45.30 -32.23
C ALA A 198 3.48 46.07 -31.08
N ASN A 199 3.45 45.50 -29.87
CA ASN A 199 4.08 46.08 -28.68
C ASN A 199 5.57 45.69 -28.51
N TYR A 200 6.10 44.81 -29.35
CA TYR A 200 7.50 44.40 -29.31
C TYR A 200 8.27 45.02 -30.48
N PRO A 201 9.47 45.57 -30.23
CA PRO A 201 10.30 46.14 -31.28
C PRO A 201 10.80 45.07 -32.28
N ASP A 202 10.89 43.81 -31.83
CA ASP A 202 11.42 42.71 -32.61
C ASP A 202 10.35 41.68 -32.99
N LYS A 203 10.54 41.06 -34.16
CA LYS A 203 9.64 40.01 -34.66
C LYS A 203 9.66 38.81 -33.72
N VAL A 204 8.47 38.39 -33.28
CA VAL A 204 8.30 37.20 -32.44
C VAL A 204 8.46 35.94 -33.30
N LYS A 205 9.39 35.07 -32.89
CA LYS A 205 9.67 33.79 -33.53
C LYS A 205 8.84 32.64 -32.95
N ALA A 206 8.65 32.64 -31.63
CA ALA A 206 7.90 31.59 -30.94
C ALA A 206 7.29 32.12 -29.64
N ASN A 207 6.12 31.61 -29.28
CA ASN A 207 5.46 31.93 -28.02
C ASN A 207 4.81 30.65 -27.47
N TYR A 208 5.09 30.29 -26.22
CA TYR A 208 4.61 29.04 -25.65
C TYR A 208 4.52 29.06 -24.12
N TYR A 209 3.67 28.20 -23.56
CA TYR A 209 3.62 27.89 -22.14
C TYR A 209 4.32 26.57 -21.83
N ASN A 210 4.98 26.52 -20.67
CA ASN A 210 5.28 25.27 -19.98
C ASN A 210 4.66 25.33 -18.60
N TYR A 211 3.99 24.24 -18.24
CA TYR A 211 3.23 24.15 -17.02
C TYR A 211 3.45 22.80 -16.37
N PHE A 212 4.11 22.78 -15.22
CA PHE A 212 4.24 21.60 -14.37
C PHE A 212 3.37 21.78 -13.14
N TYR A 213 2.60 20.74 -12.82
CA TYR A 213 1.57 20.80 -11.79
C TYR A 213 1.56 19.53 -10.95
N GLY A 214 1.22 19.70 -9.68
CA GLY A 214 0.73 18.62 -8.83
C GLY A 214 -0.75 18.40 -9.10
N LYS A 215 -1.24 17.19 -8.91
CA LYS A 215 -2.61 16.79 -9.19
C LYS A 215 -3.23 16.17 -7.95
N ILE A 216 -4.44 16.62 -7.61
CA ILE A 216 -5.33 15.97 -6.65
C ILE A 216 -6.56 15.55 -7.44
N ASP A 217 -6.94 14.28 -7.37
CA ASP A 217 -7.92 13.70 -8.29
C ASP A 217 -8.93 12.83 -7.53
N MET A 218 -10.21 13.01 -7.83
CA MET A 218 -11.31 12.20 -7.32
C MET A 218 -12.25 11.79 -8.47
N LYS A 219 -12.63 10.52 -8.49
CA LYS A 219 -13.55 9.99 -9.52
C LYS A 219 -14.40 8.84 -9.01
N PHE A 220 -15.59 8.73 -9.59
CA PHE A 220 -16.46 7.58 -9.44
C PHE A 220 -16.28 6.67 -10.64
N ARG A 221 -16.25 5.35 -10.39
CA ARG A 221 -16.13 4.31 -11.41
C ARG A 221 -17.40 3.48 -11.47
N LEU A 222 -17.92 3.32 -12.68
CA LEU A 222 -18.97 2.38 -13.04
C LEU A 222 -18.33 1.27 -13.88
N SER A 223 -18.38 0.01 -13.44
CA SER A 223 -17.82 -1.13 -14.19
C SER A 223 -18.87 -2.15 -14.61
N MET A 224 -18.69 -2.73 -15.79
CA MET A 224 -19.56 -3.80 -16.29
C MET A 224 -19.32 -5.14 -15.59
N LEU A 225 -18.07 -5.42 -15.21
CA LEU A 225 -17.71 -6.62 -14.48
C LEU A 225 -17.58 -6.35 -12.98
N ASN A 226 -17.64 -7.42 -12.19
CA ASN A 226 -17.48 -7.34 -10.74
C ASN A 226 -16.07 -6.83 -10.40
N GLN A 227 -15.98 -5.63 -9.85
CA GLN A 227 -14.72 -5.03 -9.43
C GLN A 227 -14.28 -5.46 -8.01
N GLN A 228 -15.15 -6.13 -7.23
CA GLN A 228 -14.81 -6.68 -5.92
C GLN A 228 -14.08 -8.04 -5.98
N SER A 229 -13.76 -8.56 -7.17
CA SER A 229 -13.04 -9.84 -7.32
C SER A 229 -11.54 -9.65 -7.24
N ASP A 230 -10.83 -10.45 -6.45
CA ASP A 230 -9.36 -10.39 -6.26
C ASP A 230 -8.59 -10.21 -7.58
N GLU A 231 -8.93 -10.98 -8.61
CA GLU A 231 -8.37 -10.78 -9.94
C GLU A 231 -9.04 -9.65 -10.73
N LEU A 232 -8.22 -8.79 -11.32
CA LEU A 232 -8.68 -7.80 -12.29
C LEU A 232 -9.12 -8.51 -13.58
N GLN A 233 -10.40 -8.47 -13.87
CA GLN A 233 -10.94 -9.14 -15.04
C GLN A 233 -10.48 -8.45 -16.33
N ASN A 234 -9.78 -9.20 -17.18
CA ASN A 234 -9.41 -8.72 -18.51
C ASN A 234 -10.67 -8.42 -19.31
N GLY A 235 -10.66 -7.28 -20.01
CA GLY A 235 -11.80 -6.85 -20.83
C GLY A 235 -12.93 -6.16 -20.05
N ASN A 236 -12.74 -5.84 -18.76
CA ASN A 236 -13.69 -5.05 -18.00
C ASN A 236 -13.83 -3.65 -18.63
N VAL A 237 -15.04 -3.33 -19.05
CA VAL A 237 -15.40 -2.00 -19.55
C VAL A 237 -15.87 -1.16 -18.38
N PHE A 238 -15.36 0.06 -18.26
CA PHE A 238 -15.75 0.97 -17.20
C PHE A 238 -15.81 2.43 -17.67
N LEU A 239 -16.57 3.22 -16.92
CA LEU A 239 -16.72 4.65 -17.07
C LEU A 239 -16.30 5.31 -15.76
N ASP A 240 -15.30 6.20 -15.84
CA ASP A 240 -14.89 7.05 -14.73
C ASP A 240 -15.43 8.46 -14.96
N ILE A 241 -16.05 9.08 -13.95
CA ILE A 241 -16.43 10.50 -13.98
C ILE A 241 -15.86 11.16 -12.73
N GLY A 242 -15.16 12.29 -12.91
CA GLY A 242 -14.43 12.89 -11.81
C GLY A 242 -14.06 14.34 -12.00
N ALA A 243 -13.33 14.82 -11.01
CA ALA A 243 -12.75 16.15 -10.98
C ALA A 243 -11.31 16.07 -10.48
N ALA A 244 -10.43 16.83 -11.12
CA ALA A 244 -9.05 17.00 -10.72
C ALA A 244 -8.74 18.48 -10.46
N TYR A 245 -7.98 18.73 -9.41
CA TYR A 245 -7.35 20.03 -9.16
C TYR A 245 -5.88 19.95 -9.53
N HIS A 246 -5.43 20.90 -10.35
CA HIS A 246 -4.03 21.03 -10.74
C HIS A 246 -3.39 22.18 -9.96
N LEU A 247 -2.53 21.82 -9.01
CA LEU A 247 -1.74 22.74 -8.22
C LEU A 247 -0.55 23.23 -9.06
N PRO A 248 -0.45 24.52 -9.39
CA PRO A 248 0.64 25.02 -10.20
C PRO A 248 1.96 25.04 -9.44
N LEU A 249 2.85 24.08 -9.75
CA LEU A 249 4.18 23.99 -9.15
C LEU A 249 5.19 24.85 -9.92
N TYR A 250 5.05 24.89 -11.25
CA TYR A 250 5.87 25.74 -12.11
C TYR A 250 5.11 26.14 -13.37
N PHE A 251 5.03 27.45 -13.60
CA PHE A 251 4.37 28.00 -14.78
C PHE A 251 5.25 29.07 -15.43
N LYS A 252 5.57 28.91 -16.72
CA LYS A 252 6.26 29.92 -17.52
C LYS A 252 5.60 30.14 -18.87
N ARG A 253 5.52 31.40 -19.27
CA ARG A 253 5.40 31.83 -20.67
C ARG A 253 6.78 32.16 -21.19
N VAL A 254 7.11 31.70 -22.39
CA VAL A 254 8.33 32.08 -23.08
C VAL A 254 7.96 32.67 -24.43
N THR A 255 8.43 33.87 -24.68
CA THR A 255 8.37 34.52 -25.99
C THR A 255 9.80 34.69 -26.50
N ARG A 256 10.09 34.11 -27.66
CA ARG A 256 11.41 34.22 -28.32
C ARG A 256 11.28 35.15 -29.51
N PHE A 257 12.27 36.01 -29.67
CA PHE A 257 12.36 36.94 -30.78
C PHE A 257 13.29 36.39 -31.87
N ASP A 258 13.29 37.02 -33.05
CA ASP A 258 14.20 36.67 -34.14
C ASP A 258 15.65 37.09 -33.84
N ILE A 259 15.83 38.14 -33.03
CA ILE A 259 17.09 38.38 -32.32
C ILE A 259 17.19 37.39 -31.15
N HIS A 260 18.39 37.00 -30.73
CA HIS A 260 18.64 35.92 -29.75
C HIS A 260 18.09 36.15 -28.32
N ASP A 261 17.16 37.09 -28.16
CA ASP A 261 16.53 37.45 -26.91
C ASP A 261 15.30 36.59 -26.61
N LYS A 262 15.00 36.46 -25.32
CA LYS A 262 13.81 35.77 -24.82
C LYS A 262 13.19 36.56 -23.68
N LEU A 263 11.87 36.72 -23.72
CA LEU A 263 11.08 37.16 -22.59
C LEU A 263 10.51 35.93 -21.87
N VAL A 264 10.65 35.90 -20.55
CA VAL A 264 10.10 34.83 -19.71
C VAL A 264 9.20 35.46 -18.65
N ASN A 265 7.91 35.15 -18.70
CA ASN A 265 6.95 35.57 -17.69
C ASN A 265 6.58 34.37 -16.82
N SER A 266 6.92 34.47 -15.54
CA SER A 266 6.54 33.53 -14.48
C SER A 266 5.48 34.16 -13.58
N TYR A 267 4.80 33.38 -12.74
CA TYR A 267 3.78 33.86 -11.79
C TYR A 267 2.53 34.48 -12.42
N ILE A 268 2.12 33.97 -13.58
CA ILE A 268 0.90 34.40 -14.26
C ILE A 268 -0.31 33.49 -14.00
N HIS A 269 -0.17 32.51 -13.11
CA HIS A 269 -1.22 31.55 -12.80
C HIS A 269 -2.08 31.98 -11.59
N ARG A 270 -3.25 31.38 -11.47
CA ARG A 270 -4.21 31.47 -10.38
C ARG A 270 -4.46 30.08 -9.83
N TRP A 271 -4.92 30.00 -8.60
CA TRP A 271 -5.18 28.74 -7.88
C TRP A 271 -6.53 28.11 -8.24
N THR A 272 -7.00 28.28 -9.48
CA THR A 272 -8.35 27.93 -9.95
C THR A 272 -8.35 26.88 -11.08
N ASP A 273 -7.24 26.16 -11.29
CA ASP A 273 -7.15 25.12 -12.31
C ASP A 273 -7.86 23.83 -11.83
N VAL A 274 -9.17 23.78 -12.05
CA VAL A 274 -10.02 22.62 -11.81
C VAL A 274 -10.44 22.04 -13.16
N GLN A 275 -10.35 20.73 -13.32
CA GLN A 275 -10.81 20.01 -14.50
C GLN A 275 -11.88 19.00 -14.12
N LEU A 276 -13.00 19.03 -14.83
CA LEU A 276 -14.01 17.98 -14.80
C LEU A 276 -13.72 17.04 -15.96
N TYR A 277 -13.85 15.73 -15.77
CA TYR A 277 -13.55 14.80 -16.83
C TYR A 277 -14.43 13.56 -16.80
N ALA A 278 -14.47 12.89 -17.95
CA ALA A 278 -14.99 11.54 -18.10
C ALA A 278 -13.93 10.68 -18.81
N ASN A 279 -13.69 9.48 -18.30
CA ASN A 279 -12.85 8.48 -18.95
C ASN A 279 -13.71 7.27 -19.32
N PHE A 280 -13.61 6.80 -20.55
CA PHE A 280 -14.21 5.55 -20.99
C PHE A 280 -13.09 4.58 -21.35
N GLY A 281 -13.12 3.37 -20.80
CA GLY A 281 -12.02 2.45 -21.00
C GLY A 281 -12.35 0.98 -20.85
N ILE A 282 -11.35 0.19 -21.22
CA ILE A 282 -11.25 -1.25 -21.01
C ILE A 282 -10.06 -1.50 -20.08
N THR A 283 -9.97 -2.68 -19.47
CA THR A 283 -8.82 -3.04 -18.60
C THR A 283 -7.49 -2.58 -19.21
N HIS A 284 -6.72 -1.81 -18.44
CA HIS A 284 -5.45 -1.15 -18.80
C HIS A 284 -5.47 0.05 -19.75
N PHE A 285 -6.56 0.35 -20.46
CA PHE A 285 -6.59 1.44 -21.44
C PHE A 285 -7.86 2.29 -21.38
N GLN A 286 -7.72 3.61 -21.38
CA GLN A 286 -8.85 4.53 -21.38
C GLN A 286 -8.65 5.65 -22.40
N VAL A 287 -9.74 6.14 -22.95
CA VAL A 287 -9.81 7.47 -23.56
C VAL A 287 -10.47 8.42 -22.58
N PHE A 288 -10.05 9.68 -22.56
CA PHE A 288 -10.67 10.68 -21.71
C PHE A 288 -11.00 11.96 -22.46
N ALA A 289 -11.99 12.65 -21.92
CA ALA A 289 -12.33 14.03 -22.25
C ALA A 289 -12.41 14.83 -20.96
N ALA A 290 -11.70 15.96 -20.92
CA ALA A 290 -11.65 16.88 -19.79
C ALA A 290 -12.14 18.26 -20.22
N TYR A 291 -12.77 18.95 -19.28
CA TYR A 291 -13.28 20.30 -19.39
C TYR A 291 -12.82 21.14 -18.20
N ARG A 292 -12.25 22.31 -18.48
CA ARG A 292 -11.80 23.28 -17.48
C ARG A 292 -12.82 24.42 -17.38
N PRO A 293 -13.68 24.44 -16.35
CA PRO A 293 -14.71 25.47 -16.18
C PRO A 293 -14.16 26.88 -15.89
N PHE A 294 -12.97 26.98 -15.29
CA PHE A 294 -12.42 28.25 -14.83
C PHE A 294 -11.15 28.63 -15.59
N ASP A 295 -10.97 29.93 -15.76
CA ASP A 295 -9.69 30.49 -16.21
C ASP A 295 -8.71 30.50 -15.04
N PHE A 296 -7.49 30.06 -15.30
CA PHE A 296 -6.43 29.98 -14.29
C PHE A 296 -5.17 30.76 -14.68
N ILE A 297 -5.12 31.37 -15.87
CA ILE A 297 -4.07 32.34 -16.21
C ILE A 297 -4.60 33.75 -15.97
N GLY A 298 -3.72 34.68 -15.59
CA GLY A 298 -4.03 36.09 -15.38
C GLY A 298 -4.87 36.71 -16.51
N LYS A 299 -5.71 37.67 -16.15
CA LYS A 299 -6.60 38.40 -17.09
C LYS A 299 -5.76 39.02 -18.22
N GLY A 300 -6.27 38.93 -19.45
CA GLY A 300 -5.63 39.49 -20.65
C GLY A 300 -4.51 38.63 -21.26
N LEU A 301 -4.20 37.46 -20.69
CA LEU A 301 -3.26 36.51 -21.26
C LEU A 301 -4.00 35.35 -21.92
N PRO A 302 -3.45 34.74 -23.01
CA PRO A 302 -4.02 33.54 -23.60
C PRO A 302 -4.18 32.42 -22.58
N GLN A 303 -5.37 31.84 -22.49
CA GLN A 303 -5.64 30.70 -21.61
C GLN A 303 -5.17 29.39 -22.27
N PHE A 304 -4.99 28.33 -21.47
CA PHE A 304 -4.96 26.97 -22.04
C PHE A 304 -6.33 26.62 -22.63
N PRO A 305 -6.45 25.55 -23.44
CA PRO A 305 -7.73 25.09 -23.94
C PRO A 305 -8.69 24.77 -22.80
N LYS A 306 -9.99 25.06 -22.97
CA LYS A 306 -11.00 24.60 -22.01
C LYS A 306 -11.28 23.11 -22.14
N TYR A 307 -11.13 22.55 -23.32
CA TYR A 307 -11.30 21.11 -23.55
C TYR A 307 -9.95 20.45 -23.75
N ASN A 308 -9.80 19.22 -23.29
CA ASN A 308 -8.64 18.39 -23.58
C ASN A 308 -9.09 16.95 -23.74
N VAL A 309 -8.45 16.21 -24.63
CA VAL A 309 -8.73 14.80 -24.84
C VAL A 309 -7.42 14.02 -24.86
N GLY A 310 -7.50 12.72 -24.61
CA GLY A 310 -6.30 11.91 -24.62
C GLY A 310 -6.55 10.46 -24.27
N VAL A 311 -5.44 9.80 -23.93
CA VAL A 311 -5.41 8.39 -23.56
C VAL A 311 -4.76 8.22 -22.19
N LYS A 312 -5.21 7.21 -21.45
CA LYS A 312 -4.63 6.78 -20.18
C LYS A 312 -4.30 5.29 -20.21
N PHE A 313 -3.20 4.93 -19.57
CA PHE A 313 -2.79 3.56 -19.35
C PHE A 313 -2.80 3.25 -17.85
N ASN A 314 -3.50 2.18 -17.46
CA ASN A 314 -3.66 1.79 -16.07
C ASN A 314 -2.79 0.57 -15.75
N PHE A 315 -1.99 0.71 -14.73
CA PHE A 315 -1.15 -0.32 -14.15
C PHE A 315 -1.69 -0.62 -12.75
N HIS A 316 -1.86 -1.90 -12.45
CA HIS A 316 -2.36 -2.34 -11.16
C HIS A 316 -1.23 -3.06 -10.46
N GLU A 317 -0.97 -2.69 -9.21
CA GLU A 317 -0.08 -3.45 -8.35
C GLU A 317 -0.87 -4.65 -7.82
N ARG A 318 -0.25 -5.83 -7.84
CA ARG A 318 -0.82 -7.04 -7.23
C ARG A 318 -0.51 -7.06 -5.75
#